data_AF-A0A0Q6Z638-F1
#
_entry.id   AF-A0A0Q6Z638-F1
#
_cell.length_a   1.000
_cell.length_b   1.000
_cell.length_c   1.000
_cell.angle_alpha   90.00
_cell.angle_beta   90.00
_cell.angle_gamma   90.00
#
_symmetry.space_group_name_H-M   'P 1'
#
loop_
_entity.id
_entity.type
_entity.pdbx_description
1 polymer ?
#
loop_
_entity_poly.entity_id
_entity_poly.type
_entity_poly.pdbx_seq_one_letter_code
_entity_poly.pdbx_strand_id
1 'polypeptide(L)'
;MRRRSVLTAAGAAALAVPVLGATQAVAAPGASGSSGSSGGGRLKIRGVDISSLPKNEDHGAVYRTADGRREDPVRLLAQAGVTHARLKVWVNPADGYNNKAHILPLARRLKRAGVGIWIDFHYSDSWADPAHQTKPAAWADLDVAGLTRAVYDHTADVLGALKRQGTPAQLVQIGNELNGGLIWPEGNWEHFDTMTAFLKAGLSAARDTTPRIRTILHLANGGDNGLYRWWFDNMVAYGVDFDIIGLSYYPFWHGPIANAAANMADITARYGKPCVIAETAYPFTLESEDEVNDILNDPSQLTEGFPATPAGQAAWLREVADLAAGVPDGQGLGYCYWEGLWTYRAGSGWDPADSSSGNAWENLALFDFQDRALPGLRTLGRYRS
;
A
#
# COMPACT_ATOMS: atom_id res chain seq x y z
N MET A 1 -29.30 -20.64 20.51
CA MET A 1 -27.97 -20.47 21.15
C MET A 1 -26.96 -21.26 20.33
N ARG A 2 -26.41 -20.64 19.28
CA ARG A 2 -25.35 -21.22 18.45
C ARG A 2 -24.05 -20.51 18.80
N ARG A 3 -23.01 -21.30 19.07
CA ARG A 3 -21.70 -20.85 19.54
C ARG A 3 -21.06 -19.98 18.46
N ARG A 4 -20.78 -18.72 18.79
CA ARG A 4 -19.91 -17.83 18.00
C ARG A 4 -18.49 -18.40 18.11
N SER A 5 -17.93 -18.82 16.99
CA SER A 5 -16.52 -19.19 16.90
C SER A 5 -15.73 -17.89 16.74
N VAL A 6 -15.01 -17.49 17.79
CA VAL A 6 -14.08 -16.36 17.73
C VAL A 6 -12.83 -16.87 17.01
N LEU A 7 -12.72 -16.60 15.71
CA LEU A 7 -11.43 -16.62 15.05
C LEU A 7 -10.68 -15.37 15.50
N THR A 8 -9.62 -15.60 16.27
CA THR A 8 -8.63 -14.58 16.58
C THR A 8 -7.90 -14.32 15.28
N ALA A 9 -8.27 -13.23 14.57
CA ALA A 9 -7.38 -12.64 13.59
C ALA A 9 -6.02 -12.44 14.30
N ALA A 10 -4.97 -13.01 13.72
CA ALA A 10 -3.63 -13.00 14.29
C ALA A 10 -3.29 -11.58 14.75
N GLY A 11 -3.04 -11.45 16.05
CA GLY A 11 -3.03 -10.18 16.75
C GLY A 11 -2.03 -9.20 16.16
N ALA A 12 -2.51 -8.01 15.80
CA ALA A 12 -1.71 -6.81 15.87
C ALA A 12 -1.32 -6.61 17.34
N ALA A 13 -0.14 -7.12 17.71
CA ALA A 13 0.43 -6.91 19.03
C ALA A 13 0.74 -5.41 19.20
N ALA A 14 -0.18 -4.69 19.84
CA ALA A 14 0.07 -3.35 20.35
C ALA A 14 1.18 -3.43 21.41
N LEU A 15 2.40 -3.05 21.03
CA LEU A 15 3.47 -2.82 21.99
C LEU A 15 3.18 -1.53 22.75
N ALA A 16 2.78 -1.68 24.02
CA ALA A 16 2.69 -0.60 24.96
C ALA A 16 4.08 -0.01 25.23
N VAL A 17 4.31 1.24 24.81
CA VAL A 17 5.49 2.03 25.19
C VAL A 17 5.20 2.72 26.52
N PRO A 18 6.10 2.66 27.53
CA PRO A 18 5.88 3.34 28.80
C PRO A 18 5.95 4.86 28.61
N VAL A 19 4.88 5.54 29.00
CA VAL A 19 4.81 7.01 29.09
C VAL A 19 5.62 7.46 30.32
N LEU A 20 6.78 8.05 30.08
CA LEU A 20 7.47 8.88 31.08
C LEU A 20 7.00 10.33 30.88
N GLY A 21 6.24 10.82 31.86
CA GLY A 21 5.73 12.18 31.87
C GLY A 21 6.82 13.21 32.11
N ALA A 22 6.77 14.30 31.34
CA ALA A 22 7.20 15.62 31.77
C ALA A 22 6.37 16.66 31.01
N THR A 23 5.48 17.31 31.75
CA THR A 23 4.70 18.46 31.33
C THR A 23 5.57 19.71 31.25
N GLN A 24 5.55 20.43 30.13
CA GLN A 24 5.58 21.90 30.15
C GLN A 24 4.71 22.45 29.01
N ALA A 25 3.72 23.24 29.38
CA ALA A 25 2.87 23.99 28.47
C ALA A 25 3.65 25.16 27.88
N VAL A 26 3.60 25.31 26.55
CA VAL A 26 4.00 26.55 25.88
C VAL A 26 2.85 26.99 24.99
N ALA A 27 2.39 28.21 25.26
CA ALA A 27 1.25 28.86 24.63
C ALA A 27 1.43 29.05 23.12
N ALA A 28 0.34 28.84 22.38
CA ALA A 28 0.24 29.13 20.96
C ALA A 28 0.19 30.64 20.68
N PRO A 29 0.87 31.14 19.64
CA PRO A 29 0.51 32.41 19.02
C PRO A 29 -0.14 32.18 17.65
N GLY A 30 -1.38 32.67 17.54
CA GLY A 30 -1.80 33.60 16.49
C GLY A 30 -1.76 33.12 15.04
N ALA A 31 -2.94 32.77 14.53
CA ALA A 31 -3.23 32.77 13.11
C ALA A 31 -2.95 34.16 12.51
N SER A 32 -2.07 34.21 11.50
CA SER A 32 -2.04 35.30 10.53
C SER A 32 -1.92 34.70 9.14
N GLY A 33 -2.89 35.04 8.30
CA GLY A 33 -2.98 34.54 6.94
C GLY A 33 -1.83 35.04 6.08
N SER A 34 -1.29 34.13 5.29
CA SER A 34 -0.65 34.50 4.03
C SER A 34 -1.27 33.61 2.94
N SER A 35 -2.06 34.25 2.09
CA SER A 35 -2.54 33.68 0.84
C SER A 35 -1.34 33.56 -0.12
N GLY A 36 -0.56 32.49 0.05
CA GLY A 36 0.34 32.01 -0.97
C GLY A 36 -0.47 31.22 -2.00
N SER A 37 -0.40 31.62 -3.28
CA SER A 37 -1.00 30.86 -4.36
C SER A 37 -0.33 29.49 -4.46
N SER A 38 -0.93 28.45 -3.87
CA SER A 38 -0.57 27.08 -4.20
C SER A 38 -1.18 26.80 -5.57
N GLY A 39 -0.34 26.87 -6.61
CA GLY A 39 -0.67 26.31 -7.91
C GLY A 39 -0.93 24.82 -7.72
N GLY A 40 -2.19 24.46 -7.47
CA GLY A 40 -2.63 23.11 -7.17
C GLY A 40 -2.50 22.22 -8.41
N GLY A 41 -1.28 21.78 -8.70
CA GLY A 41 -1.02 20.77 -9.70
C GLY A 41 -1.81 19.50 -9.38
N ARG A 42 -2.41 18.89 -10.39
CA ARG A 42 -3.07 17.57 -10.23
C ARG A 42 -2.04 16.58 -9.71
N LEU A 43 -2.36 15.86 -8.62
CA LEU A 43 -1.52 14.79 -8.09
C LEU A 43 -1.15 13.80 -9.20
N LYS A 44 0.10 13.34 -9.24
CA LYS A 44 0.58 12.47 -10.32
C LYS A 44 0.12 11.03 -10.12
N ILE A 45 -0.09 10.62 -8.87
CA ILE A 45 -0.49 9.28 -8.47
C ILE A 45 -1.82 9.35 -7.71
N ARG A 46 -2.88 8.88 -8.35
CA ARG A 46 -4.16 8.48 -7.75
C ARG A 46 -4.30 7.00 -8.00
N GLY A 47 -3.76 6.21 -7.08
CA GLY A 47 -3.56 4.78 -7.23
C GLY A 47 -4.58 3.95 -6.46
N VAL A 48 -4.71 2.69 -6.84
CA VAL A 48 -5.45 1.68 -6.05
C VAL A 48 -4.72 0.35 -6.16
N ASP A 49 -4.54 -0.34 -5.04
CA ASP A 49 -4.09 -1.72 -5.03
C ASP A 49 -5.30 -2.60 -5.36
N ILE A 50 -5.11 -3.48 -6.36
CA ILE A 50 -6.14 -4.39 -6.88
C ILE A 50 -5.60 -5.82 -6.97
N SER A 51 -4.62 -6.15 -6.14
CA SER A 51 -3.90 -7.41 -6.23
C SER A 51 -4.82 -8.61 -6.03
N SER A 52 -5.83 -8.48 -5.16
CA SER A 52 -6.81 -9.53 -4.92
C SER A 52 -7.83 -9.70 -6.06
N LEU A 53 -7.88 -8.79 -7.04
CA LEU A 53 -8.89 -8.82 -8.11
C LEU A 53 -8.95 -10.16 -8.89
N PRO A 54 -7.83 -10.75 -9.35
CA PRO A 54 -7.88 -12.03 -10.06
C PRO A 54 -8.49 -13.15 -9.21
N LYS A 55 -8.03 -13.28 -7.95
CA LYS A 55 -8.58 -14.26 -6.99
C LYS A 55 -10.07 -14.04 -6.78
N ASN A 56 -10.46 -12.79 -6.58
CA ASN A 56 -11.85 -12.46 -6.31
C ASN A 56 -12.76 -12.78 -7.53
N GLU A 57 -12.31 -12.46 -8.75
CA GLU A 57 -13.04 -12.78 -9.99
C GLU A 57 -13.16 -14.30 -10.22
N ASP A 58 -12.11 -15.07 -9.96
CA ASP A 58 -12.13 -16.53 -10.05
C ASP A 58 -13.09 -17.16 -9.02
N HIS A 59 -13.31 -16.47 -7.89
CA HIS A 59 -14.30 -16.81 -6.87
C HIS A 59 -15.67 -16.13 -7.07
N GLY A 60 -15.94 -15.60 -8.26
CA GLY A 60 -17.26 -15.13 -8.67
C GLY A 60 -17.56 -13.67 -8.34
N ALA A 61 -16.56 -12.85 -8.02
CA ALA A 61 -16.73 -11.42 -7.86
C ALA A 61 -17.31 -10.77 -9.12
N VAL A 62 -18.30 -9.91 -8.90
CA VAL A 62 -18.83 -9.01 -9.91
C VAL A 62 -18.69 -7.59 -9.39
N TYR A 63 -18.64 -6.62 -10.29
CA TYR A 63 -18.55 -5.22 -9.94
C TYR A 63 -19.55 -4.43 -10.76
N ARG A 64 -20.13 -3.41 -10.13
CA ARG A 64 -21.22 -2.62 -10.70
C ARG A 64 -20.93 -1.14 -10.56
N THR A 65 -21.46 -0.38 -11.50
CA THR A 65 -21.62 1.06 -11.33
C THR A 65 -22.56 1.36 -10.15
N ALA A 66 -22.57 2.62 -9.70
CA ALA A 66 -23.44 3.06 -8.59
C ALA A 66 -24.95 2.81 -8.86
N ASP A 67 -25.38 2.84 -10.13
CA ASP A 67 -26.75 2.52 -10.56
C ASP A 67 -27.01 1.00 -10.75
N GLY A 68 -26.03 0.14 -10.46
CA GLY A 68 -26.18 -1.32 -10.40
C GLY A 68 -25.86 -2.08 -11.70
N ARG A 69 -25.43 -1.39 -12.76
CA ARG A 69 -25.03 -2.02 -14.02
C ARG A 69 -23.68 -2.72 -13.87
N ARG A 70 -23.60 -4.00 -14.23
CA ARG A 70 -22.34 -4.75 -14.26
C ARG A 70 -21.37 -4.12 -15.26
N GLU A 71 -20.10 -3.99 -14.87
CA GLU A 71 -19.03 -3.44 -15.68
C GLU A 71 -17.70 -4.13 -15.33
N ASP A 72 -16.73 -4.05 -16.24
CA ASP A 72 -15.35 -4.43 -15.92
C ASP A 72 -14.79 -3.50 -14.82
N PRO A 73 -14.36 -4.03 -13.64
CA PRO A 73 -13.76 -3.23 -12.57
C PRO A 73 -12.58 -2.35 -13.03
N VAL A 74 -11.71 -2.83 -13.93
CA VAL A 74 -10.59 -2.03 -14.45
C VAL A 74 -11.09 -0.85 -15.28
N ARG A 75 -12.22 -1.01 -16.00
CA ARG A 75 -12.87 0.11 -16.71
C ARG A 75 -13.52 1.08 -15.73
N LEU A 76 -14.11 0.61 -14.64
CA LEU A 76 -14.66 1.48 -13.58
C LEU A 76 -13.56 2.36 -12.97
N LEU A 77 -12.40 1.79 -12.67
CA LEU A 77 -11.23 2.53 -12.18
C LEU A 77 -10.78 3.61 -13.18
N ALA A 78 -10.64 3.25 -14.46
CA ALA A 78 -10.24 4.20 -15.50
C ALA A 78 -11.27 5.34 -15.67
N GLN A 79 -12.57 5.03 -15.69
CA GLN A 79 -13.65 6.02 -15.76
C GLN A 79 -13.70 6.94 -14.52
N ALA A 80 -13.33 6.39 -13.36
CA ALA A 80 -13.19 7.15 -12.13
C ALA A 80 -11.98 8.09 -12.15
N GLY A 81 -11.01 7.92 -13.06
CA GLY A 81 -9.82 8.77 -13.17
C GLY A 81 -8.61 8.25 -12.38
N VAL A 82 -8.64 6.98 -11.98
CA VAL A 82 -7.49 6.28 -11.41
C VAL A 82 -6.35 6.27 -12.42
N THR A 83 -5.15 6.57 -11.94
CA THR A 83 -3.95 6.71 -12.77
C THR A 83 -3.07 5.48 -12.75
N HIS A 84 -3.02 4.76 -11.63
CA HIS A 84 -2.12 3.63 -11.42
C HIS A 84 -2.87 2.52 -10.68
N ALA A 85 -2.57 1.29 -11.03
CA ALA A 85 -2.91 0.13 -10.21
C ALA A 85 -1.61 -0.40 -9.58
N ARG A 86 -1.63 -0.58 -8.25
CA ARG A 86 -0.57 -1.25 -7.50
C ARG A 86 -0.86 -2.73 -7.45
N LEU A 87 0.15 -3.55 -7.73
CA LEU A 87 0.06 -5.01 -7.81
C LEU A 87 1.19 -5.62 -6.98
N LYS A 88 0.85 -6.29 -5.89
CA LYS A 88 1.81 -7.03 -5.08
C LYS A 88 2.26 -8.30 -5.79
N VAL A 89 3.51 -8.69 -5.53
CA VAL A 89 4.16 -9.86 -6.10
C VAL A 89 4.78 -10.68 -4.99
N TRP A 90 4.31 -11.90 -4.87
CA TRP A 90 4.85 -12.97 -4.04
C TRP A 90 5.68 -13.93 -4.89
N VAL A 91 6.60 -14.63 -4.25
CA VAL A 91 7.52 -15.56 -4.92
C VAL A 91 6.79 -16.86 -5.26
N ASN A 92 6.37 -17.64 -4.26
CA ASN A 92 5.63 -18.89 -4.43
C ASN A 92 4.48 -19.03 -3.40
N PRO A 93 3.40 -18.27 -3.57
CA PRO A 93 2.27 -18.34 -2.65
C PRO A 93 1.47 -19.64 -2.76
N ALA A 94 0.95 -20.10 -1.62
CA ALA A 94 0.30 -21.40 -1.49
C ALA A 94 -0.97 -21.55 -2.36
N ASP A 95 -1.74 -20.47 -2.54
CA ASP A 95 -2.94 -20.45 -3.39
C ASP A 95 -2.64 -20.12 -4.87
N GLY A 96 -1.39 -19.79 -5.20
CA GLY A 96 -0.97 -19.49 -6.56
C GLY A 96 -1.36 -18.10 -7.09
N TYR A 97 -1.94 -17.21 -6.29
CA TYR A 97 -2.27 -15.83 -6.70
C TYR A 97 -1.13 -14.85 -6.45
N ASN A 98 -1.30 -13.55 -6.74
CA ASN A 98 -0.27 -12.52 -6.50
C ASN A 98 1.13 -12.83 -7.06
N ASN A 99 1.22 -13.60 -8.15
CA ASN A 99 2.48 -13.98 -8.78
C ASN A 99 2.52 -13.50 -10.23
N LYS A 100 3.68 -13.72 -10.89
CA LYS A 100 3.89 -13.33 -12.29
C LYS A 100 2.78 -13.81 -13.23
N ALA A 101 2.25 -15.02 -13.02
CA ALA A 101 1.24 -15.62 -13.89
C ALA A 101 -0.08 -14.83 -13.88
N HIS A 102 -0.46 -14.26 -12.73
CA HIS A 102 -1.69 -13.46 -12.57
C HIS A 102 -1.49 -11.97 -12.87
N ILE A 103 -0.30 -11.44 -12.59
CA ILE A 103 0.05 -10.05 -12.88
C ILE A 103 0.02 -9.78 -14.38
N LEU A 104 0.54 -10.70 -15.20
CA LEU A 104 0.67 -10.50 -16.64
C LEU A 104 -0.69 -10.31 -17.36
N PRO A 105 -1.73 -11.14 -17.17
CA PRO A 105 -3.07 -10.88 -17.70
C PRO A 105 -3.68 -9.57 -17.21
N LEU A 106 -3.56 -9.27 -15.90
CA LEU A 106 -4.11 -8.05 -15.32
C LEU A 106 -3.43 -6.80 -15.87
N ALA A 107 -2.10 -6.82 -16.05
CA ALA A 107 -1.33 -5.75 -16.68
C ALA A 107 -1.80 -5.44 -18.11
N ARG A 108 -2.16 -6.45 -18.91
CA ARG A 108 -2.76 -6.22 -20.25
C ARG A 108 -4.09 -5.48 -20.15
N ARG A 109 -4.92 -5.85 -19.17
CA ARG A 109 -6.24 -5.22 -18.93
C ARG A 109 -6.06 -3.76 -18.52
N LEU A 110 -5.14 -3.48 -17.59
CA LEU A 110 -4.76 -2.12 -17.17
C LEU A 110 -4.25 -1.27 -18.33
N LYS A 111 -3.33 -1.82 -19.14
CA LYS A 111 -2.77 -1.11 -20.31
C LYS A 111 -3.85 -0.73 -21.33
N ARG A 112 -4.82 -1.63 -21.61
CA ARG A 112 -5.95 -1.34 -22.50
C ARG A 112 -6.86 -0.24 -21.97
N ALA A 113 -7.01 -0.15 -20.65
CA ALA A 113 -7.82 0.88 -19.99
C ALA A 113 -7.06 2.20 -19.78
N GLY A 114 -5.77 2.27 -20.11
CA GLY A 114 -4.94 3.46 -19.90
C GLY A 114 -4.51 3.68 -18.45
N VAL A 115 -4.58 2.64 -17.61
CA VAL A 115 -4.14 2.71 -16.21
C VAL A 115 -2.67 2.28 -16.13
N GLY A 116 -1.84 3.07 -15.46
CA GLY A 116 -0.44 2.80 -15.20
C GLY A 116 -0.24 1.61 -14.26
N ILE A 117 0.94 0.99 -14.33
CA ILE A 117 1.26 -0.20 -13.52
C ILE A 117 2.33 0.17 -12.49
N TRP A 118 2.05 -0.15 -11.23
CA TRP A 118 2.96 -0.09 -10.10
C TRP A 118 3.13 -1.52 -9.57
N ILE A 119 4.34 -2.07 -9.66
CA ILE A 119 4.66 -3.40 -9.12
C ILE A 119 5.26 -3.27 -7.71
N ASP A 120 4.78 -4.08 -6.78
CA ASP A 120 5.27 -4.12 -5.41
C ASP A 120 5.79 -5.53 -5.08
N PHE A 121 7.11 -5.66 -4.90
CA PHE A 121 7.72 -6.92 -4.54
C PHE A 121 7.76 -7.08 -3.02
N HIS A 122 7.09 -8.11 -2.51
CA HIS A 122 7.18 -8.46 -1.09
C HIS A 122 8.46 -9.25 -0.76
N TYR A 123 9.05 -9.94 -1.75
CA TYR A 123 10.14 -10.91 -1.54
C TYR A 123 9.83 -11.95 -0.45
N SER A 124 8.58 -12.39 -0.42
CA SER A 124 8.07 -13.45 0.45
C SER A 124 7.07 -14.33 -0.33
N ASP A 125 6.72 -15.48 0.22
CA ASP A 125 5.66 -16.34 -0.30
C ASP A 125 4.26 -15.91 0.16
N SER A 126 4.17 -14.99 1.14
CA SER A 126 2.91 -14.43 1.62
C SER A 126 3.09 -12.96 2.02
N TRP A 127 2.24 -12.46 2.91
CA TRP A 127 2.30 -11.09 3.43
C TRP A 127 3.70 -10.74 3.96
N ALA A 128 4.16 -9.55 3.58
CA ALA A 128 5.36 -8.93 4.11
C ALA A 128 4.92 -7.61 4.73
N ASP A 129 5.20 -7.41 6.01
CA ASP A 129 4.75 -6.29 6.84
C ASP A 129 5.80 -6.04 7.95
N PRO A 130 5.62 -5.05 8.86
CA PRO A 130 6.61 -4.76 9.90
C PRO A 130 6.92 -5.94 10.84
N ALA A 131 6.01 -6.89 10.99
CA ALA A 131 6.13 -8.06 11.85
C ALA A 131 6.49 -9.35 11.08
N HIS A 132 6.32 -9.37 9.75
CA HIS A 132 6.59 -10.54 8.91
C HIS A 132 7.42 -10.15 7.69
N GLN A 133 8.62 -10.70 7.56
CA GLN A 133 9.46 -10.56 6.37
C GLN A 133 10.06 -11.92 5.98
N THR A 134 9.23 -12.96 6.05
CA THR A 134 9.65 -14.36 5.94
C THR A 134 10.31 -14.64 4.59
N LYS A 135 11.54 -15.15 4.63
CA LYS A 135 12.27 -15.62 3.44
C LYS A 135 11.45 -16.69 2.70
N PRO A 136 11.31 -16.60 1.36
CA PRO A 136 10.65 -17.61 0.54
C PRO A 136 11.22 -19.01 0.74
N ALA A 137 10.37 -20.04 0.72
CA ALA A 137 10.78 -21.43 0.91
C ALA A 137 11.79 -21.88 -0.16
N ALA A 138 11.65 -21.41 -1.39
CA ALA A 138 12.58 -21.70 -2.49
C ALA A 138 13.98 -21.11 -2.28
N TRP A 139 14.15 -20.19 -1.32
CA TRP A 139 15.40 -19.51 -1.01
C TRP A 139 15.99 -19.95 0.33
N ALA A 140 15.39 -20.93 1.01
CA ALA A 140 15.74 -21.32 2.38
C ALA A 140 17.23 -21.65 2.56
N ASP A 141 17.81 -22.38 1.59
CA ASP A 141 19.20 -22.85 1.63
C ASP A 141 20.21 -21.89 0.97
N LEU A 142 19.78 -20.70 0.54
CA LEU A 142 20.67 -19.71 -0.06
C LEU A 142 21.39 -18.91 1.01
N ASP A 143 22.70 -18.72 0.82
CA ASP A 143 23.49 -17.76 1.58
C ASP A 143 23.22 -16.31 1.12
N VAL A 144 23.85 -15.32 1.75
CA VAL A 144 23.65 -13.89 1.41
C VAL A 144 23.91 -13.60 -0.07
N ALA A 145 24.93 -14.23 -0.67
CA ALA A 145 25.23 -14.04 -2.09
C ALA A 145 24.14 -14.65 -2.99
N GLY A 146 23.68 -15.85 -2.65
CA GLY A 146 22.57 -16.54 -3.29
C GLY A 146 21.26 -15.75 -3.20
N LEU A 147 20.94 -15.22 -2.01
CA LEU A 147 19.76 -14.39 -1.78
C LEU A 147 19.81 -13.08 -2.57
N THR A 148 20.96 -12.41 -2.58
CA THR A 148 21.17 -11.19 -3.38
C THR A 148 20.91 -11.46 -4.86
N ARG A 149 21.40 -12.58 -5.38
CA ARG A 149 21.14 -13.00 -6.75
C ARG A 149 19.67 -13.35 -6.97
N ALA A 150 19.03 -14.06 -6.04
CA ALA A 150 17.63 -14.44 -6.15
C ALA A 150 16.70 -13.22 -6.20
N VAL A 151 16.99 -12.18 -5.41
CA VAL A 151 16.28 -10.89 -5.46
C VAL A 151 16.43 -10.25 -6.84
N TYR A 152 17.66 -10.15 -7.37
CA TYR A 152 17.89 -9.61 -8.70
C TYR A 152 17.12 -10.40 -9.77
N ASP A 153 17.28 -11.72 -9.78
CA ASP A 153 16.72 -12.61 -10.80
C ASP A 153 15.18 -12.59 -10.78
N HIS A 154 14.55 -12.62 -9.60
CA HIS A 154 13.10 -12.53 -9.46
C HIS A 154 12.55 -11.20 -9.96
N THR A 155 13.17 -10.08 -9.57
CA THR A 155 12.75 -8.74 -10.00
C THR A 155 12.93 -8.56 -11.51
N ALA A 156 14.05 -9.03 -12.05
CA ALA A 156 14.34 -8.96 -13.48
C ALA A 156 13.39 -9.82 -14.31
N ASP A 157 13.02 -11.01 -13.82
CA ASP A 157 12.08 -11.90 -14.50
C ASP A 157 10.68 -11.29 -14.63
N VAL A 158 10.12 -10.77 -13.53
CA VAL A 158 8.77 -10.18 -13.51
C VAL A 158 8.72 -8.90 -14.34
N LEU A 159 9.63 -7.94 -14.11
CA LEU A 159 9.65 -6.68 -14.86
C LEU A 159 10.02 -6.89 -16.33
N GLY A 160 10.95 -7.82 -16.61
CA GLY A 160 11.31 -8.22 -17.95
C GLY A 160 10.13 -8.85 -18.70
N ALA A 161 9.30 -9.66 -18.04
CA ALA A 161 8.11 -10.25 -18.64
C ALA A 161 7.06 -9.19 -18.99
N LEU A 162 6.81 -8.22 -18.10
CA LEU A 162 5.93 -7.07 -18.38
C LEU A 162 6.44 -6.24 -19.56
N LYS A 163 7.75 -5.94 -19.60
CA LYS A 163 8.35 -5.21 -20.71
C LYS A 163 8.21 -5.96 -22.03
N ARG A 164 8.54 -7.25 -22.08
CA ARG A 164 8.39 -8.10 -23.29
C ARG A 164 6.94 -8.19 -23.76
N GLN A 165 5.98 -8.15 -22.84
CA GLN A 165 4.55 -8.14 -23.14
C GLN A 165 4.05 -6.81 -23.70
N GLY A 166 4.84 -5.73 -23.62
CA GLY A 166 4.39 -4.37 -24.01
C GLY A 166 3.58 -3.66 -22.92
N THR A 167 3.67 -4.12 -21.68
CA THR A 167 3.00 -3.58 -20.49
C THR A 167 4.00 -3.17 -19.40
N PRO A 168 5.09 -2.43 -19.72
CA PRO A 168 6.11 -2.11 -18.74
C PRO A 168 5.53 -1.36 -17.54
N ALA A 169 6.00 -1.71 -16.34
CA ALA A 169 5.69 -0.99 -15.13
C ALA A 169 6.28 0.43 -15.17
N GLN A 170 5.56 1.39 -14.57
CA GLN A 170 6.00 2.78 -14.44
C GLN A 170 6.62 3.04 -13.07
N LEU A 171 6.11 2.35 -12.05
CA LEU A 171 6.61 2.38 -10.69
C LEU A 171 6.98 0.95 -10.26
N VAL A 172 8.05 0.81 -9.50
CA VAL A 172 8.38 -0.42 -8.79
C VAL A 172 8.73 -0.10 -7.35
N GLN A 173 8.19 -0.90 -6.45
CA GLN A 173 8.51 -0.90 -5.04
C GLN A 173 9.34 -2.15 -4.72
N ILE A 174 10.51 -1.93 -4.12
CA ILE A 174 11.48 -2.98 -3.80
C ILE A 174 11.36 -3.27 -2.31
N GLY A 175 10.52 -4.27 -1.96
CA GLY A 175 10.14 -4.59 -0.59
C GLY A 175 8.89 -3.85 -0.14
N ASN A 176 8.11 -4.47 0.76
CA ASN A 176 6.91 -3.89 1.35
C ASN A 176 7.09 -3.67 2.85
N GLU A 177 6.77 -2.46 3.33
CA GLU A 177 6.84 -2.06 4.74
C GLU A 177 8.12 -2.53 5.47
N LEU A 178 9.26 -2.06 4.96
CA LEU A 178 10.63 -2.47 5.31
C LEU A 178 11.10 -2.09 6.72
N ASN A 179 10.18 -1.78 7.65
CA ASN A 179 10.46 -1.26 8.99
C ASN A 179 11.52 -2.09 9.71
N GLY A 180 11.38 -3.41 9.65
CA GLY A 180 12.31 -4.37 10.24
C GLY A 180 13.27 -5.01 9.23
N GLY A 181 13.33 -4.53 7.98
CA GLY A 181 14.14 -5.10 6.90
C GLY A 181 13.34 -5.97 5.93
N LEU A 182 14.00 -6.93 5.28
CA LEU A 182 13.41 -7.92 4.36
C LEU A 182 14.17 -9.25 4.41
N ILE A 183 13.52 -10.36 4.05
CA ILE A 183 14.17 -11.69 3.94
C ILE A 183 14.86 -12.06 5.26
N TRP A 184 14.06 -12.24 6.31
CA TRP A 184 14.57 -12.56 7.64
C TRP A 184 15.07 -14.01 7.75
N PRO A 185 16.11 -14.25 8.58
CA PRO A 185 16.80 -13.25 9.43
C PRO A 185 17.88 -12.43 8.70
N GLU A 186 18.32 -12.83 7.51
CA GLU A 186 19.55 -12.30 6.89
C GLU A 186 19.50 -10.81 6.57
N GLY A 187 18.34 -10.27 6.19
CA GLY A 187 18.18 -8.84 5.86
C GLY A 187 17.36 -8.06 6.88
N ASN A 188 17.37 -8.46 8.16
CA ASN A 188 16.65 -7.72 9.21
C ASN A 188 17.35 -6.39 9.60
N TRP A 189 16.72 -5.61 10.47
CA TRP A 189 17.18 -4.30 10.94
C TRP A 189 18.51 -4.29 11.71
N GLU A 190 19.04 -5.45 12.11
CA GLU A 190 20.38 -5.58 12.71
C GLU A 190 21.48 -5.78 11.65
N HIS A 191 21.10 -6.08 10.39
CA HIS A 191 21.98 -6.47 9.29
C HIS A 191 21.85 -5.52 8.08
N PHE A 192 22.08 -4.21 8.29
CA PHE A 192 21.95 -3.21 7.23
C PHE A 192 22.88 -3.44 6.02
N ASP A 193 24.05 -4.03 6.21
CA ASP A 193 24.95 -4.41 5.12
C ASP A 193 24.28 -5.41 4.16
N THR A 194 23.67 -6.46 4.72
CA THR A 194 22.97 -7.50 3.95
C THR A 194 21.64 -7.00 3.41
N MET A 195 20.85 -6.31 4.23
CA MET A 195 19.59 -5.68 3.81
C MET A 195 19.81 -4.76 2.60
N THR A 196 20.81 -3.88 2.66
CA THR A 196 21.07 -2.94 1.57
C THR A 196 21.65 -3.62 0.34
N ALA A 197 22.35 -4.75 0.46
CA ALA A 197 22.75 -5.57 -0.67
C ALA A 197 21.52 -6.13 -1.42
N PHE A 198 20.52 -6.64 -0.70
CA PHE A 198 19.27 -7.12 -1.29
C PHE A 198 18.50 -5.97 -1.97
N LEU A 199 18.35 -4.82 -1.31
CA LEU A 199 17.67 -3.66 -1.89
C LEU A 199 18.38 -3.17 -3.16
N LYS A 200 19.70 -3.05 -3.15
CA LYS A 200 20.50 -2.65 -4.33
C LYS A 200 20.37 -3.65 -5.48
N ALA A 201 20.27 -4.95 -5.19
CA ALA A 201 20.04 -5.97 -6.21
C ALA A 201 18.69 -5.78 -6.90
N GLY A 202 17.61 -5.59 -6.12
CA GLY A 202 16.27 -5.32 -6.68
C GLY A 202 16.21 -4.01 -7.47
N LEU A 203 16.84 -2.94 -6.96
CA LEU A 203 16.92 -1.64 -7.62
C LEU A 203 17.70 -1.71 -8.95
N SER A 204 18.83 -2.44 -8.97
CA SER A 204 19.61 -2.67 -10.18
C SER A 204 18.81 -3.46 -11.21
N ALA A 205 18.17 -4.57 -10.81
CA ALA A 205 17.31 -5.36 -11.70
C ALA A 205 16.18 -4.53 -12.32
N ALA A 206 15.58 -3.63 -11.55
CA ALA A 206 14.56 -2.72 -12.05
C ALA A 206 15.09 -1.79 -13.15
N ARG A 207 16.26 -1.17 -12.93
CA ARG A 207 16.89 -0.24 -13.87
C ARG A 207 17.40 -0.95 -15.13
N ASP A 208 18.02 -2.11 -14.97
CA ASP A 208 18.56 -2.91 -16.07
C ASP A 208 17.45 -3.43 -16.99
N THR A 209 16.32 -3.84 -16.42
CA THR A 209 15.18 -4.31 -17.21
C THR A 209 14.35 -3.17 -17.77
N THR A 210 14.08 -2.13 -17.01
CA THR A 210 13.15 -1.04 -17.38
C THR A 210 13.78 0.33 -17.08
N PRO A 211 14.64 0.88 -17.97
CA PRO A 211 15.49 2.04 -17.67
C PRO A 211 14.81 3.36 -17.28
N ARG A 212 13.48 3.47 -17.41
CA ARG A 212 12.69 4.66 -17.04
C ARG A 212 11.71 4.40 -15.89
N ILE A 213 11.79 3.22 -15.27
CA ILE A 213 10.96 2.91 -14.12
C ILE A 213 11.40 3.77 -12.94
N ARG A 214 10.45 4.27 -12.16
CA ARG A 214 10.78 4.95 -10.90
C ARG A 214 10.73 3.97 -9.74
N THR A 215 11.75 3.99 -8.91
CA THR A 215 11.90 3.05 -7.79
C THR A 215 11.41 3.66 -6.47
N ILE A 216 10.75 2.84 -5.67
CA ILE A 216 10.15 3.19 -4.38
C ILE A 216 10.76 2.27 -3.31
N LEU A 217 11.15 2.86 -2.17
CA LEU A 217 11.35 2.14 -0.91
C LEU A 217 10.26 2.57 0.06
N HIS A 218 9.65 1.61 0.74
CA HIS A 218 8.39 1.79 1.46
C HIS A 218 8.48 1.33 2.92
N LEU A 219 8.02 2.19 3.83
CA LEU A 219 7.84 1.88 5.25
C LEU A 219 6.37 2.03 5.66
N ALA A 220 5.97 1.32 6.71
CA ALA A 220 4.72 1.56 7.41
C ALA A 220 4.79 2.83 8.28
N ASN A 221 3.82 3.04 9.18
CA ASN A 221 3.86 4.05 10.24
C ASN A 221 4.20 5.48 9.76
N GLY A 222 3.54 5.97 8.72
CA GLY A 222 3.84 7.26 8.08
C GLY A 222 3.83 8.51 8.99
N GLY A 223 3.30 8.42 10.21
CA GLY A 223 3.39 9.49 11.21
C GLY A 223 4.62 9.44 12.13
N ASP A 224 5.43 8.38 12.08
CA ASP A 224 6.63 8.21 12.92
C ASP A 224 7.88 8.77 12.22
N ASN A 225 8.19 10.04 12.48
CA ASN A 225 9.37 10.67 11.88
C ASN A 225 10.70 10.10 12.40
N GLY A 226 10.76 9.58 13.62
CA GLY A 226 11.97 8.99 14.19
C GLY A 226 12.37 7.74 13.42
N LEU A 227 11.40 6.85 13.16
CA LEU A 227 11.57 5.66 12.33
C LEU A 227 12.10 6.02 10.94
N TYR A 228 11.45 6.96 10.25
CA TYR A 228 11.82 7.31 8.87
C TYR A 228 13.22 7.89 8.80
N ARG A 229 13.57 8.76 9.74
CA ARG A 229 14.92 9.32 9.81
C ARG A 229 15.97 8.24 10.03
N TRP A 230 15.78 7.39 11.04
CA TRP A 230 16.73 6.31 11.34
C TRP A 230 16.91 5.37 10.14
N TRP A 231 15.83 4.93 9.50
CA TRP A 231 15.90 3.96 8.42
C TRP A 231 16.52 4.56 7.15
N PHE A 232 16.05 5.74 6.71
CA PHE A 232 16.55 6.37 5.50
C PHE A 232 17.93 7.02 5.66
N ASP A 233 18.32 7.49 6.85
CA ASP A 233 19.70 7.93 7.12
C ASP A 233 20.67 6.75 6.89
N ASN A 234 20.29 5.52 7.30
CA ASN A 234 21.07 4.31 6.98
C ASN A 234 21.09 4.01 5.47
N MET A 235 19.94 4.07 4.77
CA MET A 235 19.92 3.84 3.32
C MET A 235 20.85 4.78 2.56
N VAL A 236 20.87 6.06 2.94
CA VAL A 236 21.78 7.06 2.37
C VAL A 236 23.23 6.75 2.72
N ALA A 237 23.54 6.40 3.97
CA ALA A 237 24.89 6.06 4.41
C ALA A 237 25.47 4.84 3.66
N TYR A 238 24.64 3.85 3.36
CA TYR A 238 25.01 2.69 2.56
C TYR A 238 24.98 2.95 1.04
N GLY A 239 24.56 4.14 0.58
CA GLY A 239 24.50 4.48 -0.84
C GLY A 239 23.43 3.71 -1.61
N VAL A 240 22.27 3.45 -1.00
CA VAL A 240 21.11 2.88 -1.69
C VAL A 240 20.45 3.97 -2.53
N ASP A 241 20.46 3.79 -3.84
CA ASP A 241 19.95 4.76 -4.81
C ASP A 241 18.53 4.39 -5.26
N PHE A 242 17.54 5.18 -4.85
CA PHE A 242 16.11 5.02 -5.17
C PHE A 242 15.45 6.38 -5.46
N ASP A 243 14.27 6.42 -6.09
CA ASP A 243 13.70 7.67 -6.59
C ASP A 243 12.65 8.31 -5.66
N ILE A 244 11.85 7.49 -4.96
CA ILE A 244 10.64 7.93 -4.23
C ILE A 244 10.58 7.27 -2.85
N ILE A 245 10.20 8.04 -1.82
CA ILE A 245 9.89 7.50 -0.49
C ILE A 245 8.41 7.12 -0.42
N GLY A 246 8.12 5.85 -0.15
CA GLY A 246 6.78 5.33 0.10
C GLY A 246 6.46 5.29 1.59
N LEU A 247 5.22 5.61 1.95
CA LEU A 247 4.71 5.46 3.31
C LEU A 247 3.31 4.85 3.35
N SER A 248 3.03 3.94 4.28
CA SER A 248 1.65 3.59 4.64
C SER A 248 1.09 4.60 5.64
N TYR A 249 -0.15 5.04 5.42
CA TYR A 249 -0.87 5.90 6.35
C TYR A 249 -2.33 5.44 6.53
N TYR A 250 -2.54 4.73 7.64
CA TYR A 250 -3.86 4.34 8.15
C TYR A 250 -4.11 5.13 9.44
N PRO A 251 -5.13 5.99 9.53
CA PRO A 251 -5.26 6.91 10.66
C PRO A 251 -5.55 6.19 11.98
N PHE A 252 -6.15 5.00 11.91
CA PHE A 252 -6.47 4.15 13.05
C PHE A 252 -5.25 3.46 13.68
N TRP A 253 -4.08 3.49 13.03
CA TRP A 253 -2.84 2.91 13.56
C TRP A 253 -1.65 3.89 13.59
N HIS A 254 -1.55 4.77 12.59
CA HIS A 254 -0.34 5.56 12.32
C HIS A 254 -0.38 6.97 12.92
N GLY A 255 -1.33 7.21 13.83
CA GLY A 255 -1.47 8.45 14.57
C GLY A 255 -2.09 9.60 13.77
N PRO A 256 -2.13 10.81 14.37
CA PRO A 256 -2.78 11.98 13.80
C PRO A 256 -2.20 12.39 12.45
N ILE A 257 -3.06 12.88 11.55
CA ILE A 257 -2.65 13.27 10.19
C ILE A 257 -1.60 14.40 10.17
N ALA A 258 -1.61 15.26 11.19
CA ALA A 258 -0.59 16.29 11.38
C ALA A 258 0.83 15.70 11.53
N ASN A 259 0.97 14.52 12.16
CA ASN A 259 2.25 13.85 12.28
C ASN A 259 2.72 13.31 10.92
N ALA A 260 1.80 12.76 10.13
CA ALA A 260 2.11 12.33 8.76
C ALA A 260 2.51 13.52 7.87
N ALA A 261 1.81 14.65 7.98
CA ALA A 261 2.16 15.87 7.26
C ALA A 261 3.57 16.38 7.62
N ALA A 262 3.88 16.43 8.93
CA ALA A 262 5.20 16.83 9.41
C ALA A 262 6.29 15.85 8.94
N ASN A 263 6.04 14.54 9.01
CA ASN A 263 6.99 13.53 8.54
C ASN A 263 7.24 13.66 7.03
N MET A 264 6.18 13.76 6.21
CA MET A 264 6.30 13.90 4.76
C MET A 264 7.07 15.16 4.36
N ALA A 265 6.86 16.29 5.05
CA ALA A 265 7.61 17.52 4.81
C ALA A 265 9.10 17.36 5.18
N ASP A 266 9.41 16.71 6.31
CA ASP A 266 10.78 16.50 6.75
C ASP A 266 11.55 15.56 5.81
N ILE A 267 11.02 14.37 5.50
CA ILE A 267 11.74 13.36 4.70
C ILE A 267 12.00 13.85 3.27
N THR A 268 11.08 14.61 2.69
CA THR A 268 11.25 15.15 1.33
C THR A 268 12.32 16.23 1.30
N ALA A 269 12.32 17.14 2.28
CA ALA A 269 13.37 18.16 2.43
C ALA A 269 14.75 17.55 2.75
N ARG A 270 14.78 16.57 3.65
CA ARG A 270 16.02 15.95 4.16
C ARG A 270 16.74 15.11 3.11
N TYR A 271 16.00 14.29 2.37
CA TYR A 271 16.57 13.35 1.41
C TYR A 271 16.54 13.86 -0.03
N GLY A 272 15.86 14.98 -0.29
CA GLY A 272 15.72 15.54 -1.64
C GLY A 272 14.97 14.62 -2.59
N LYS A 273 14.07 13.78 -2.05
CA LYS A 273 13.29 12.79 -2.80
C LYS A 273 11.81 13.03 -2.58
N PRO A 274 10.98 12.99 -3.65
CA PRO A 274 9.54 13.08 -3.49
C PRO A 274 8.98 11.86 -2.74
N CYS A 275 7.78 12.00 -2.19
CA CYS A 275 7.11 10.94 -1.46
C CYS A 275 5.74 10.57 -2.05
N VAL A 276 5.24 9.38 -1.70
CA VAL A 276 3.91 8.90 -2.06
C VAL A 276 3.31 8.12 -0.89
N ILE A 277 2.02 8.31 -0.62
CA ILE A 277 1.30 7.46 0.32
C ILE A 277 1.01 6.13 -0.40
N ALA A 278 1.80 5.11 -0.14
CA ALA A 278 1.73 3.83 -0.84
C ALA A 278 0.52 2.99 -0.41
N GLU A 279 0.05 3.18 0.81
CA GLU A 279 -1.14 2.51 1.32
C GLU A 279 -1.95 3.42 2.23
N THR A 280 -3.27 3.36 2.07
CA THR A 280 -4.27 3.94 2.95
C THR A 280 -5.61 3.28 2.69
N ALA A 281 -6.52 3.29 3.66
CA ALA A 281 -7.90 2.88 3.47
C ALA A 281 -8.80 3.47 4.56
N TYR A 282 -10.12 3.41 4.37
CA TYR A 282 -11.08 3.83 5.38
C TYR A 282 -12.40 3.07 5.25
N PRO A 283 -13.08 2.72 6.36
CA PRO A 283 -14.30 1.95 6.30
C PRO A 283 -15.46 2.77 5.70
N PHE A 284 -16.25 2.16 4.83
CA PHE A 284 -17.55 2.70 4.42
C PHE A 284 -18.69 2.23 5.32
N THR A 285 -18.45 1.22 6.15
CA THR A 285 -19.36 0.68 7.16
C THR A 285 -18.52 -0.02 8.25
N LEU A 286 -19.11 -0.29 9.42
CA LEU A 286 -18.52 -1.16 10.45
C LEU A 286 -19.18 -2.56 10.44
N GLU A 287 -20.13 -2.79 9.55
CA GLU A 287 -20.72 -4.10 9.30
C GLU A 287 -19.76 -4.99 8.50
N SER A 288 -20.04 -6.29 8.49
CA SER A 288 -19.36 -7.32 7.69
C SER A 288 -20.40 -8.11 6.89
N GLU A 289 -20.04 -8.57 5.69
CA GLU A 289 -20.84 -9.43 4.81
C GLU A 289 -20.67 -10.92 5.14
N ASP A 290 -19.57 -11.29 5.83
CA ASP A 290 -19.27 -12.65 6.25
C ASP A 290 -19.27 -12.84 7.79
N GLU A 291 -18.78 -14.00 8.26
CA GLU A 291 -18.68 -14.29 9.71
C GLU A 291 -17.32 -13.86 10.31
N VAL A 292 -16.42 -13.31 9.49
CA VAL A 292 -15.10 -12.86 9.89
C VAL A 292 -15.18 -11.40 10.28
N ASN A 293 -14.66 -11.10 11.47
CA ASN A 293 -14.63 -9.72 11.93
C ASN A 293 -13.66 -8.91 11.06
N ASP A 294 -14.18 -7.86 10.45
CA ASP A 294 -13.35 -6.85 9.78
C ASP A 294 -12.42 -6.15 10.75
N ILE A 295 -11.28 -5.70 10.23
CA ILE A 295 -10.26 -4.98 11.00
C ILE A 295 -10.81 -3.70 11.62
N LEU A 296 -11.76 -3.04 10.95
CA LEU A 296 -12.47 -1.85 11.42
C LEU A 296 -13.93 -2.22 11.70
N ASN A 297 -14.29 -2.48 12.95
CA ASN A 297 -15.65 -2.91 13.33
C ASN A 297 -16.21 -2.17 14.57
N ASP A 298 -15.45 -1.24 15.14
CA ASP A 298 -15.85 -0.48 16.33
C ASP A 298 -15.72 1.04 16.11
N PRO A 299 -16.71 1.85 16.52
CA PRO A 299 -16.65 3.30 16.39
C PRO A 299 -15.42 3.98 17.03
N SER A 300 -14.83 3.37 18.06
CA SER A 300 -13.60 3.88 18.71
C SER A 300 -12.37 3.84 17.81
N GLN A 301 -12.40 3.07 16.73
CA GLN A 301 -11.33 3.00 15.73
C GLN A 301 -11.45 4.13 14.69
N LEU A 302 -12.56 4.86 14.65
CA LEU A 302 -12.81 5.89 13.65
C LEU A 302 -12.08 7.19 13.98
N THR A 303 -11.65 7.87 12.93
CA THR A 303 -11.11 9.22 13.02
C THR A 303 -12.25 10.22 13.21
N GLU A 304 -12.08 11.13 14.17
CA GLU A 304 -13.06 12.18 14.46
C GLU A 304 -13.43 12.97 13.19
N GLY A 305 -14.73 13.16 12.96
CA GLY A 305 -15.26 13.83 11.76
C GLY A 305 -15.44 12.94 10.54
N PHE A 306 -14.96 11.70 10.56
CA PHE A 306 -15.06 10.75 9.44
C PHE A 306 -15.82 9.48 9.87
N PRO A 307 -17.17 9.48 9.85
CA PRO A 307 -17.94 8.31 10.22
C PRO A 307 -17.78 7.18 9.18
N ALA A 308 -17.90 5.92 9.61
CA ALA A 308 -17.93 4.74 8.73
C ALA A 308 -19.21 4.72 7.88
N THR A 309 -19.20 5.51 6.81
CA THR A 309 -20.27 5.65 5.82
C THR A 309 -19.63 5.84 4.45
N PRO A 310 -20.34 5.57 3.34
CA PRO A 310 -19.81 5.87 2.00
C PRO A 310 -19.37 7.33 1.80
N ALA A 311 -20.06 8.27 2.46
CA ALA A 311 -19.70 9.69 2.43
C ALA A 311 -18.46 10.01 3.29
N GLY A 312 -18.32 9.37 4.45
CA GLY A 312 -17.18 9.52 5.34
C GLY A 312 -15.90 8.90 4.77
N GLN A 313 -15.98 7.72 4.14
CA GLN A 313 -14.87 7.13 3.38
C GLN A 313 -14.40 8.06 2.26
N ALA A 314 -15.34 8.64 1.49
CA ALA A 314 -15.02 9.62 0.47
C ALA A 314 -14.42 10.92 1.05
N ALA A 315 -14.91 11.39 2.21
CA ALA A 315 -14.33 12.54 2.88
C ALA A 315 -12.89 12.26 3.33
N TRP A 316 -12.61 11.11 3.92
CA TRP A 316 -11.27 10.71 4.32
C TRP A 316 -10.31 10.62 3.12
N LEU A 317 -10.77 10.04 2.01
CA LEU A 317 -9.99 10.00 0.78
C LEU A 317 -9.58 11.39 0.27
N ARG A 318 -10.43 12.41 0.45
CA ARG A 318 -10.06 13.81 0.13
C ARG A 318 -9.01 14.32 1.09
N GLU A 319 -9.12 14.01 2.37
CA GLU A 319 -8.16 14.41 3.40
C GLU A 319 -6.76 13.82 3.12
N VAL A 320 -6.68 12.55 2.73
CA VAL A 320 -5.40 11.92 2.31
C VAL A 320 -4.83 12.58 1.04
N ALA A 321 -5.70 12.94 0.09
CA ALA A 321 -5.27 13.65 -1.11
C ALA A 321 -4.77 15.07 -0.79
N ASP A 322 -5.41 15.77 0.14
CA ASP A 322 -4.99 17.08 0.65
C ASP A 322 -3.65 16.97 1.40
N LEU A 323 -3.44 15.93 2.20
CA LEU A 323 -2.16 15.63 2.83
C LEU A 323 -1.04 15.48 1.80
N ALA A 324 -1.24 14.67 0.76
CA ALA A 324 -0.24 14.49 -0.29
C ALA A 324 0.00 15.78 -1.09
N ALA A 325 -1.06 16.54 -1.40
CA ALA A 325 -0.94 17.81 -2.12
C ALA A 325 -0.29 18.92 -1.28
N GLY A 326 -0.36 18.83 0.04
CA GLY A 326 0.18 19.79 1.00
C GLY A 326 1.68 19.68 1.24
N VAL A 327 2.35 18.66 0.69
CA VAL A 327 3.80 18.51 0.81
C VAL A 327 4.52 19.67 0.08
N PRO A 328 5.49 20.35 0.72
CA PRO A 328 6.20 21.47 0.12
C PRO A 328 6.80 21.18 -1.26
N ASP A 329 6.89 22.22 -2.09
CA ASP A 329 7.46 22.19 -3.44
C ASP A 329 6.82 21.17 -4.40
N GLY A 330 5.61 20.69 -4.08
CA GLY A 330 4.91 19.67 -4.86
C GLY A 330 5.60 18.30 -4.83
N GLN A 331 6.34 18.01 -3.76
CA GLN A 331 7.07 16.75 -3.61
C GLN A 331 6.19 15.57 -3.20
N GLY A 332 4.94 15.81 -2.78
CA GLY A 332 3.95 14.76 -2.58
C GLY A 332 3.31 14.35 -3.90
N LEU A 333 3.65 13.15 -4.37
CA LEU A 333 3.23 12.65 -5.69
C LEU A 333 1.77 12.20 -5.71
N GLY A 334 1.23 11.85 -4.55
CA GLY A 334 -0.15 11.41 -4.37
C GLY A 334 -0.26 10.20 -3.44
N TYR A 335 -1.20 9.31 -3.73
CA TYR A 335 -1.63 8.25 -2.82
C TYR A 335 -2.11 7.01 -3.58
N CYS A 336 -2.15 5.87 -2.89
CA CYS A 336 -2.70 4.62 -3.36
C CYS A 336 -3.62 3.99 -2.30
N TYR A 337 -4.88 3.76 -2.68
CA TYR A 337 -5.87 3.13 -1.81
C TYR A 337 -5.67 1.61 -1.79
N TRP A 338 -5.51 1.00 -0.63
CA TRP A 338 -5.18 -0.42 -0.53
C TRP A 338 -6.41 -1.31 -0.66
N GLU A 339 -6.29 -2.35 -1.49
CA GLU A 339 -7.30 -3.37 -1.80
C GLU A 339 -8.72 -2.82 -2.00
N GLY A 340 -8.84 -1.74 -2.80
CA GLY A 340 -10.11 -1.04 -2.99
C GLY A 340 -11.19 -1.85 -3.70
N LEU A 341 -10.86 -3.04 -4.22
CA LEU A 341 -11.78 -3.94 -4.94
C LEU A 341 -12.00 -5.27 -4.21
N TRP A 342 -11.46 -5.46 -3.00
CA TRP A 342 -11.55 -6.74 -2.31
C TRP A 342 -12.88 -6.89 -1.55
N THR A 343 -13.96 -7.12 -2.30
CA THR A 343 -15.27 -7.52 -1.75
C THR A 343 -15.20 -8.98 -1.28
N TYR A 344 -15.99 -9.39 -0.29
CA TYR A 344 -16.02 -10.78 0.15
C TYR A 344 -16.46 -11.75 -0.93
N ARG A 345 -15.71 -12.85 -1.09
CA ARG A 345 -16.14 -14.07 -1.78
C ARG A 345 -15.58 -15.28 -1.04
N ALA A 346 -16.40 -16.30 -0.86
CA ALA A 346 -15.97 -17.54 -0.22
C ALA A 346 -14.75 -18.14 -0.95
N GLY A 347 -13.65 -18.37 -0.24
CA GLY A 347 -12.38 -18.85 -0.79
C GLY A 347 -11.41 -17.74 -1.25
N SER A 348 -11.86 -16.48 -1.34
CA SER A 348 -11.03 -15.31 -1.68
C SER A 348 -10.59 -14.53 -0.43
N GLY A 349 -10.09 -15.26 0.57
CA GLY A 349 -9.73 -14.73 1.88
C GLY A 349 -8.27 -14.32 2.05
N TRP A 350 -7.95 -13.87 3.27
CA TRP A 350 -6.69 -13.24 3.69
C TRP A 350 -5.48 -14.18 3.66
N ASP A 351 -5.65 -15.42 4.12
CA ASP A 351 -4.55 -16.38 4.23
C ASP A 351 -4.46 -17.22 2.95
N PRO A 352 -3.36 -17.15 2.19
CA PRO A 352 -3.17 -17.98 1.00
C PRO A 352 -3.07 -19.48 1.31
N ALA A 353 -2.79 -19.88 2.55
CA ALA A 353 -2.75 -21.28 2.98
C ALA A 353 -4.10 -21.78 3.54
N ASP A 354 -5.06 -20.88 3.77
CA ASP A 354 -6.38 -21.22 4.31
C ASP A 354 -7.51 -20.52 3.54
N SER A 355 -8.18 -21.29 2.67
CA SER A 355 -9.34 -20.82 1.91
C SER A 355 -10.54 -20.42 2.79
N SER A 356 -10.57 -20.81 4.06
CA SER A 356 -11.63 -20.47 5.02
C SER A 356 -11.33 -19.23 5.87
N SER A 357 -10.18 -18.58 5.65
CA SER A 357 -9.73 -17.41 6.41
C SER A 357 -10.67 -16.18 6.31
N GLY A 358 -11.54 -16.15 5.30
CA GLY A 358 -12.48 -15.04 5.04
C GLY A 358 -11.79 -13.72 4.71
N ASN A 359 -12.56 -12.64 4.60
CA ASN A 359 -12.05 -11.34 4.19
C ASN A 359 -12.28 -10.27 5.27
N ALA A 360 -11.26 -10.00 6.09
CA ALA A 360 -11.33 -8.98 7.13
C ALA A 360 -11.14 -7.53 6.62
N TRP A 361 -11.22 -7.30 5.30
CA TRP A 361 -11.00 -6.00 4.65
C TRP A 361 -12.19 -5.50 3.84
N GLU A 362 -13.26 -6.28 3.73
CA GLU A 362 -14.33 -6.00 2.78
C GLU A 362 -15.03 -4.65 3.03
N ASN A 363 -15.18 -4.26 4.29
CA ASN A 363 -15.82 -3.00 4.66
C ASN A 363 -14.96 -1.76 4.40
N LEU A 364 -13.70 -1.95 3.97
CA LEU A 364 -12.80 -0.92 3.48
C LEU A 364 -12.76 -0.85 1.96
N ALA A 365 -13.44 -1.74 1.23
CA ALA A 365 -13.50 -1.68 -0.23
C ALA A 365 -14.18 -0.37 -0.73
N LEU A 366 -13.99 -0.07 -2.01
CA LEU A 366 -14.66 1.05 -2.71
C LEU A 366 -15.96 0.59 -3.40
N PHE A 367 -16.46 -0.58 -3.01
CA PHE A 367 -17.70 -1.21 -3.46
C PHE A 367 -18.47 -1.68 -2.22
N ASP A 368 -19.80 -1.51 -2.22
CA ASP A 368 -20.65 -2.03 -1.15
C ASP A 368 -20.85 -3.55 -1.23
N PHE A 369 -21.52 -4.12 -0.23
CA PHE A 369 -21.92 -5.54 -0.16
C PHE A 369 -22.96 -5.94 -1.23
N GLN A 370 -23.35 -5.03 -2.13
CA GLN A 370 -24.15 -5.34 -3.33
C GLN A 370 -23.31 -5.14 -4.61
N ASP A 371 -21.99 -5.09 -4.45
CA ASP A 371 -20.98 -4.92 -5.49
C ASP A 371 -21.09 -3.60 -6.25
N ARG A 372 -21.69 -2.55 -5.66
CA ARG A 372 -21.87 -1.24 -6.31
C ARG A 372 -20.78 -0.29 -5.91
N ALA A 373 -20.21 0.39 -6.90
CA ALA A 373 -19.19 1.40 -6.69
C ALA A 373 -19.68 2.51 -5.73
N LEU A 374 -18.89 2.76 -4.68
CA LEU A 374 -19.12 3.79 -3.68
C LEU A 374 -18.61 5.16 -4.15
N PRO A 375 -19.05 6.28 -3.53
CA PRO A 375 -18.53 7.62 -3.81
C PRO A 375 -17.01 7.76 -3.64
N GLY A 376 -16.40 6.92 -2.80
CA GLY A 376 -14.96 6.83 -2.62
C GLY A 376 -14.20 6.56 -3.92
N LEU A 377 -14.72 5.69 -4.80
CA LEU A 377 -14.08 5.38 -6.08
C LEU A 377 -13.96 6.61 -6.98
N ARG A 378 -15.01 7.42 -7.09
CA ARG A 378 -14.96 8.66 -7.87
C ARG A 378 -13.98 9.65 -7.22
N THR A 379 -14.02 9.77 -5.90
CA THR A 379 -13.16 10.69 -5.15
C THR A 379 -11.68 10.35 -5.34
N LEU A 380 -11.34 9.06 -5.29
CA LEU A 380 -10.01 8.54 -5.54
C LEU A 380 -9.42 9.07 -6.85
N GLY A 381 -10.16 9.00 -7.95
CA GLY A 381 -9.64 9.39 -9.27
C GLY A 381 -9.85 10.86 -9.67
N ARG A 382 -10.75 11.60 -8.98
CA ARG A 382 -11.17 12.99 -9.32
C ARG A 382 -10.93 14.01 -8.21
N TYR A 383 -9.79 13.93 -7.55
CA TYR A 383 -9.39 14.93 -6.57
C TYR A 383 -9.38 16.35 -7.18
N ARG A 384 -10.20 17.25 -6.59
CA ARG A 384 -10.39 18.66 -6.99
C ARG A 384 -10.76 18.87 -8.48
N SER A 385 -11.47 17.92 -9.10
CA SER A 385 -11.89 17.99 -10.52
C SER A 385 -13.38 17.77 -10.74
#